data_AF-A0A9W9XBT6-F1
#
_entry.id   AF-A0A9W9XBT6-F1
#
_cell.length_a   1.000
_cell.length_b   1.000
_cell.length_c   1.000
_cell.angle_alpha   90.00
_cell.angle_beta   90.00
_cell.angle_gamma   90.00
#
_symmetry.space_group_name_H-M   'P 1'
#
loop_
_entity.id
_entity.type
_entity.pdbx_description
1 polymer ?
#
loop_
_entity_poly.entity_id
_entity_poly.type
_entity_poly.pdbx_seq_one_letter_code
_entity_poly.pdbx_strand_id
1 'polypeptide(L)'
;MPYKYPKFEPLGETLRRWMERADEPGCYIPRTTLTVAGLDPTLWHVVSKPEALTPEWVAWADTFGLTIDDPASKQTIYLDQSVLKIKGEYTYWMGRIGPGVIFIDNIKRAQDPRNFYMSEFTKALYESHYPLESLKCVIVTTIIQGETRPFIREDIYGSRGLRFPPKEPQTWESPSPEFCGILGTPIGKVVAAFVLCAYGQGVKRIPRIVTFHTSMAGLNLRFDIEDV
;
A
#
# COMPACT_ATOMS: atom_id res chain seq x y z
N MET A 1 -4.95 17.88 -23.17
CA MET A 1 -6.35 17.40 -22.96
C MET A 1 -6.70 17.59 -21.50
N PRO A 2 -7.97 17.86 -21.14
CA PRO A 2 -8.38 17.88 -19.74
C PRO A 2 -8.24 16.48 -19.12
N TYR A 3 -7.85 16.42 -17.85
CA TYR A 3 -7.80 15.17 -17.08
C TYR A 3 -9.20 14.55 -16.96
N LYS A 4 -9.32 13.24 -17.10
CA LYS A 4 -10.58 12.50 -16.94
C LYS A 4 -11.08 12.55 -15.49
N TYR A 5 -10.16 12.53 -14.52
CA TYR A 5 -10.45 12.62 -13.09
C TYR A 5 -9.72 13.83 -12.47
N PRO A 6 -10.21 15.07 -12.66
CA PRO A 6 -9.48 16.29 -12.29
C PRO A 6 -9.05 16.38 -10.82
N LYS A 7 -9.77 15.71 -9.92
CA LYS A 7 -9.46 15.72 -8.48
C LYS A 7 -8.22 14.90 -8.12
N PHE A 8 -7.99 13.77 -8.78
CA PHE A 8 -6.96 12.80 -8.36
C PHE A 8 -5.91 12.53 -9.44
N GLU A 9 -6.28 12.49 -10.71
CA GLU A 9 -5.38 12.16 -11.82
C GLU A 9 -4.13 13.06 -11.90
N PRO A 10 -4.21 14.40 -11.75
CA PRO A 10 -3.00 15.24 -11.78
C PRO A 10 -1.99 14.90 -10.68
N LEU A 11 -2.50 14.53 -9.50
CA LEU A 11 -1.66 14.19 -8.37
C LEU A 11 -1.04 12.81 -8.52
N GLY A 12 -1.81 11.82 -8.98
CA GLY A 12 -1.26 10.51 -9.29
C GLY A 12 -0.23 10.57 -10.41
N GLU A 13 -0.47 11.38 -11.45
CA GLU A 13 0.50 11.63 -12.52
C GLU A 13 1.82 12.21 -11.97
N THR A 14 1.73 13.16 -11.03
CA THR A 14 2.91 13.73 -10.36
C THR A 14 3.68 12.66 -9.58
N LEU A 15 2.98 11.85 -8.77
CA LEU A 15 3.59 10.78 -7.98
C LEU A 15 4.23 9.70 -8.86
N ARG A 16 3.55 9.31 -9.94
CA ARG A 16 4.04 8.37 -10.95
C ARG A 16 5.36 8.86 -11.55
N ARG A 17 5.41 10.12 -11.98
CA ARG A 17 6.62 10.72 -12.54
C ARG A 17 7.76 10.77 -11.54
N TRP A 18 7.50 11.12 -10.28
CA TRP A 18 8.55 11.06 -9.23
C TRP A 18 9.12 9.65 -9.06
N MET A 19 8.29 8.61 -9.13
CA MET A 19 8.77 7.22 -9.01
C MET A 19 9.55 6.79 -10.24
N GLU A 20 9.11 7.15 -11.45
CA GLU A 20 9.70 6.70 -12.72
C GLU A 20 10.93 7.50 -13.17
N ARG A 21 11.21 8.67 -12.58
CA ARG A 21 12.26 9.56 -13.06
C ARG A 21 13.10 10.11 -11.91
N ALA A 22 14.39 9.80 -11.95
CA ALA A 22 15.36 10.28 -10.97
C ALA A 22 15.55 11.81 -10.99
N ASP A 23 15.27 12.46 -12.12
CA ASP A 23 15.44 13.90 -12.33
C ASP A 23 14.14 14.71 -12.23
N GLU A 24 13.01 14.07 -11.90
CA GLU A 24 11.72 14.77 -11.88
C GLU A 24 11.70 15.81 -10.75
N PRO A 25 11.50 17.11 -11.07
CA PRO A 25 11.61 18.17 -10.10
C PRO A 25 10.46 18.17 -9.09
N GLY A 26 10.70 18.78 -7.93
CA GLY A 26 9.66 19.09 -6.96
C GLY A 26 9.19 17.93 -6.09
N CYS A 27 9.86 16.76 -6.13
CA CYS A 27 9.60 15.69 -5.18
C CYS A 27 10.00 16.13 -3.76
N TYR A 28 9.01 16.26 -2.88
CA TYR A 28 9.21 16.65 -1.49
C TYR A 28 9.29 15.45 -0.53
N ILE A 29 9.24 14.22 -1.05
CA ILE A 29 9.21 13.01 -0.24
C ILE A 29 10.65 12.48 -0.09
N PRO A 30 11.32 12.72 1.05
CA PRO A 30 12.68 12.26 1.25
C PRO A 30 12.72 10.75 1.49
N ARG A 31 13.90 10.16 1.30
CA ARG A 31 14.19 8.82 1.82
C ARG A 31 14.12 8.86 3.35
N THR A 32 13.38 7.94 3.95
CA THR A 32 13.27 7.88 5.41
C THR A 32 14.37 6.99 6.01
N THR A 33 14.85 7.41 7.18
CA THR A 33 15.80 6.66 8.01
C THR A 33 15.10 5.97 9.18
N LEU A 34 13.76 6.02 9.26
CA LEU A 34 13.00 5.39 10.32
C LEU A 34 13.21 3.86 10.29
N THR A 35 13.49 3.29 11.46
CA THR A 35 13.56 1.85 11.70
C THR A 35 12.73 1.51 12.92
N VAL A 36 12.30 0.25 13.06
CA VAL A 36 11.56 -0.21 14.25
C VAL A 36 12.37 0.03 15.53
N ALA A 37 13.67 -0.24 15.50
CA ALA A 37 14.57 0.00 16.63
C ALA A 37 14.76 1.49 16.97
N GLY A 38 14.50 2.39 16.01
CA GLY A 38 14.56 3.84 16.21
C GLY A 38 13.30 4.46 16.81
N LEU A 39 12.23 3.67 17.02
CA LEU A 39 11.00 4.17 17.64
C LEU A 39 11.18 4.30 19.16
N ASP A 40 10.78 5.45 19.72
CA ASP A 40 10.77 5.67 21.16
C ASP A 40 9.74 4.73 21.83
N PRO A 41 10.17 3.74 22.63
CA PRO A 41 9.27 2.77 23.25
C PRO A 41 8.36 3.38 24.32
N THR A 42 8.65 4.61 24.78
CA THR A 42 7.79 5.34 25.73
C THR A 42 6.60 6.03 25.05
N LEU A 43 6.63 6.10 23.70
CA LEU A 43 5.61 6.71 22.85
C LEU A 43 4.95 5.71 21.89
N TRP A 44 5.69 4.69 21.46
CA TRP A 44 5.26 3.73 20.44
C TRP A 44 5.29 2.31 21.00
N HIS A 45 4.17 1.61 20.85
CA HIS A 45 4.08 0.19 21.11
C HIS A 45 4.11 -0.54 19.76
N VAL A 46 5.11 -1.40 19.57
CA VAL A 46 5.28 -2.22 18.38
C VAL A 46 5.00 -3.67 18.74
N VAL A 47 4.13 -4.32 17.98
CA VAL A 47 3.85 -5.75 18.11
C VAL A 47 4.20 -6.44 16.81
N SER A 48 4.95 -7.53 16.93
CA SER A 48 5.28 -8.45 15.85
C SER A 48 4.95 -9.86 16.33
N LYS A 49 4.09 -10.58 15.62
CA LYS A 49 3.79 -11.98 15.92
C LYS A 49 3.57 -12.79 14.64
N PRO A 50 3.98 -14.07 14.61
CA PRO A 50 3.60 -14.98 13.53
C PRO A 50 2.08 -15.09 13.41
N GLU A 51 1.54 -14.95 12.20
CA GLU A 51 0.12 -15.15 11.90
C GLU A 51 -0.04 -15.79 10.52
N ALA A 52 -0.73 -16.92 10.45
CA ALA A 52 -1.02 -17.58 9.17
C ALA A 52 -2.07 -16.79 8.38
N LEU A 53 -1.99 -16.81 7.06
CA LEU A 53 -3.06 -16.26 6.22
C LEU A 53 -4.36 -17.04 6.43
N THR A 54 -5.49 -16.34 6.39
CA THR A 54 -6.80 -17.00 6.36
C THR A 54 -6.96 -17.79 5.06
N PRO A 55 -7.84 -18.82 4.99
CA PRO A 55 -8.03 -19.61 3.77
C PRO A 55 -8.37 -18.76 2.53
N GLU A 56 -9.14 -17.69 2.72
CA GLU A 56 -9.44 -16.72 1.66
C GLU A 56 -8.18 -15.99 1.17
N TRP A 57 -7.31 -15.55 2.08
CA TRP A 57 -6.05 -14.90 1.71
C TRP A 57 -5.03 -15.86 1.12
N VAL A 58 -5.05 -17.14 1.49
CA VAL A 58 -4.24 -18.19 0.81
C VAL A 58 -4.66 -18.32 -0.65
N ALA A 59 -5.96 -18.36 -0.95
CA ALA A 59 -6.44 -18.42 -2.33
C ALA A 59 -6.04 -17.18 -3.15
N TRP A 60 -6.09 -15.99 -2.55
CA TRP A 60 -5.61 -14.76 -3.20
C TRP A 60 -4.09 -14.73 -3.36
N ALA A 61 -3.34 -15.18 -2.36
CA ALA A 61 -1.88 -15.29 -2.43
C ALA A 61 -1.47 -16.21 -3.59
N ASP A 62 -2.10 -17.38 -3.72
CA ASP A 62 -1.91 -18.31 -4.84
C ASP A 62 -2.26 -17.66 -6.18
N THR A 63 -3.44 -17.05 -6.30
CA THR A 63 -3.88 -16.30 -7.49
C THR A 63 -2.88 -15.21 -7.90
N PHE A 64 -2.19 -14.63 -6.94
CA PHE A 64 -1.22 -13.56 -7.14
C PHE A 64 0.23 -14.05 -7.28
N GLY A 65 0.50 -15.35 -7.15
CA GLY A 65 1.84 -15.92 -7.18
C GLY A 65 2.71 -15.48 -5.99
N LEU A 66 2.09 -15.21 -4.84
CA LEU A 66 2.78 -14.93 -3.59
C LEU A 66 3.21 -16.24 -2.91
N THR A 67 4.30 -16.19 -2.16
CA THR A 67 4.76 -17.34 -1.38
C THR A 67 3.73 -17.69 -0.31
N ILE A 68 3.26 -18.92 -0.27
CA ILE A 68 2.35 -19.43 0.77
C ILE A 68 3.11 -20.33 1.75
N ASP A 69 2.56 -20.47 2.96
CA ASP A 69 3.13 -21.38 3.96
C ASP A 69 3.18 -22.81 3.44
N ASP A 70 4.27 -23.51 3.72
CA ASP A 70 4.34 -24.96 3.50
C ASP A 70 3.41 -25.65 4.52
N PRO A 71 2.37 -26.39 4.09
CA PRO A 71 1.48 -27.10 5.00
C PRO A 71 2.19 -28.11 5.92
N ALA A 72 3.37 -28.59 5.54
CA ALA A 72 4.19 -29.47 6.37
C ALA A 72 5.01 -28.72 7.42
N SER A 73 5.22 -27.41 7.24
CA SER A 73 5.89 -26.55 8.21
C SER A 73 4.96 -26.19 9.37
N LYS A 74 5.50 -26.15 10.59
CA LYS A 74 4.80 -25.60 11.76
C LYS A 74 5.02 -24.09 11.93
N GLN A 75 5.74 -23.45 11.01
CA GLN A 75 6.07 -22.03 11.04
C GLN A 75 5.36 -21.30 9.90
N THR A 76 4.72 -20.18 10.23
CA THR A 76 4.19 -19.23 9.24
C THR A 76 5.30 -18.26 8.82
N ILE A 77 5.35 -17.96 7.52
CA ILE A 77 6.23 -16.95 6.92
C ILE A 77 5.61 -15.55 7.01
N TYR A 78 4.36 -15.44 7.44
CA TYR A 78 3.66 -14.18 7.61
C TYR A 78 3.69 -13.70 9.05
N LEU A 79 3.86 -12.39 9.21
CA LEU A 79 3.88 -11.73 10.51
C LEU A 79 2.77 -10.68 10.56
N ASP A 80 1.91 -10.76 11.56
CA ASP A 80 1.07 -9.64 11.97
C ASP A 80 1.94 -8.57 12.62
N GLN A 81 1.74 -7.33 12.21
CA GLN A 81 2.53 -6.17 12.60
C GLN A 81 1.58 -5.05 13.02
N SER A 82 1.87 -4.43 14.16
CA SER A 82 1.23 -3.17 14.52
C SER A 82 2.19 -2.21 15.18
N VAL A 83 1.96 -0.93 14.92
CA VAL A 83 2.62 0.20 15.59
C VAL A 83 1.52 1.10 16.10
N LEU A 84 1.47 1.33 17.40
CA LEU A 84 0.46 2.15 18.06
C LEU A 84 1.13 3.24 18.88
N LYS A 85 0.70 4.49 18.70
CA LYS A 85 1.06 5.59 19.59
C LYS A 85 0.31 5.43 20.91
N ILE A 86 1.02 5.21 22.01
CA ILE A 86 0.42 4.96 23.34
C ILE A 86 0.14 6.25 24.14
N LYS A 87 0.65 7.40 23.69
CA LYS A 87 0.41 8.70 24.32
C LYS A 87 0.02 9.77 23.29
N GLY A 88 -0.97 10.58 23.63
CA GLY A 88 -1.48 11.64 22.76
C GLY A 88 -2.52 11.15 21.75
N GLU A 89 -2.66 11.85 20.63
CA GLU A 89 -3.66 11.51 19.62
C GLU A 89 -3.35 10.20 18.89
N TYR A 90 -4.41 9.43 18.64
CA TYR A 90 -4.35 8.11 18.00
C TYR A 90 -3.65 8.16 16.64
N THR A 91 -2.48 7.51 16.59
CA THR A 91 -1.76 7.17 15.36
C THR A 91 -1.40 5.72 15.41
N TYR A 92 -1.76 4.98 14.36
CA TYR A 92 -1.45 3.57 14.28
C TYR A 92 -1.28 3.11 12.84
N TRP A 93 -0.50 2.05 12.71
CA TRP A 93 -0.39 1.23 11.50
C TRP A 93 -0.62 -0.22 11.92
N MET A 94 -1.47 -0.94 11.19
CA MET A 94 -1.76 -2.35 11.40
C MET A 94 -1.80 -3.06 10.05
N GLY A 95 -1.22 -4.24 10.00
CA GLY A 95 -1.08 -4.97 8.76
C GLY A 95 -0.27 -6.26 8.94
N ARG A 96 0.02 -6.90 7.82
CA ARG A 96 0.82 -8.13 7.79
C ARG A 96 1.98 -7.97 6.83
N ILE A 97 3.09 -8.65 7.09
CA ILE A 97 4.23 -8.71 6.16
C ILE A 97 4.60 -10.16 5.88
N GLY A 98 5.08 -10.43 4.68
CA GLY A 98 5.61 -11.73 4.29
C GLY A 98 6.61 -11.60 3.14
N PRO A 99 7.22 -12.71 2.70
CA PRO A 99 8.19 -12.69 1.61
C PRO A 99 7.61 -12.05 0.35
N GLY A 100 8.16 -10.90 -0.03
CA GLY A 100 7.74 -10.13 -1.20
C GLY A 100 6.40 -9.38 -1.11
N VAL A 101 5.74 -9.32 0.04
CA VAL A 101 4.43 -8.64 0.15
C VAL A 101 4.23 -7.90 1.49
N ILE A 102 3.54 -6.76 1.42
CA ILE A 102 2.99 -6.05 2.58
C ILE A 102 1.47 -6.00 2.45
N PHE A 103 0.76 -6.32 3.51
CA PHE A 103 -0.67 -6.06 3.67
C PHE A 103 -0.84 -4.86 4.62
N ILE A 104 -1.52 -3.82 4.18
CA ILE A 104 -1.92 -2.68 5.00
C ILE A 104 -3.40 -2.84 5.31
N ASP A 105 -3.72 -3.21 6.55
CA ASP A 105 -5.08 -3.55 6.95
C ASP A 105 -5.81 -2.36 7.57
N ASN A 106 -5.12 -1.55 8.37
CA ASN A 106 -5.71 -0.36 8.96
C ASN A 106 -4.65 0.68 9.34
N ILE A 107 -4.86 1.93 8.95
CA ILE A 107 -3.93 3.02 9.20
C ILE A 107 -4.68 4.27 9.65
N LYS A 108 -4.08 4.99 10.60
CA LYS A 108 -4.54 6.30 11.03
C LYS A 108 -3.34 7.13 11.43
N ARG A 109 -3.31 8.37 10.95
CA ARG A 109 -2.32 9.37 11.37
C ARG A 109 -3.04 10.56 11.97
N ALA A 110 -2.74 10.87 13.23
CA ALA A 110 -3.16 12.13 13.83
C ALA A 110 -2.42 13.30 13.15
N GLN A 111 -3.05 14.47 13.10
CA GLN A 111 -2.51 15.68 12.45
C GLN A 111 -1.48 16.38 13.36
N ASP A 112 -0.46 15.62 13.78
CA ASP A 112 0.70 16.13 14.51
C ASP A 112 1.91 16.09 13.56
N PRO A 113 2.58 17.22 13.29
CA PRO A 113 3.75 17.25 12.41
C PRO A 113 4.91 16.41 12.92
N ARG A 114 4.94 16.06 14.21
CA ARG A 114 5.96 15.18 14.81
C ARG A 114 5.68 13.71 14.58
N ASN A 115 4.50 13.34 14.07
CA ASN A 115 4.19 11.96 13.74
C ASN A 115 4.78 11.58 12.38
N PHE A 116 5.41 10.41 12.36
CA PHE A 116 5.83 9.74 11.13
C PHE A 116 4.65 9.49 10.19
N TYR A 117 4.94 9.45 8.90
CA TYR A 117 3.98 9.09 7.89
C TYR A 117 3.74 7.57 7.86
N MET A 118 2.56 7.17 7.40
CA MET A 118 2.22 5.73 7.27
C MET A 118 3.15 5.01 6.29
N SER A 119 3.66 5.72 5.29
CA SER A 119 4.70 5.23 4.37
C SER A 119 5.99 4.88 5.09
N GLU A 120 6.40 5.68 6.09
CA GLU A 120 7.62 5.44 6.86
C GLU A 120 7.48 4.22 7.78
N PHE A 121 6.33 4.08 8.46
CA PHE A 121 6.04 2.86 9.23
C PHE A 121 6.02 1.62 8.34
N THR A 122 5.41 1.72 7.16
CA THR A 122 5.35 0.62 6.18
C THR A 122 6.75 0.12 5.81
N LYS A 123 7.68 1.04 5.49
CA LYS A 123 9.09 0.70 5.23
C LYS A 123 9.75 0.08 6.46
N ALA A 124 9.69 0.75 7.61
CA ALA A 124 10.40 0.32 8.82
C ALA A 124 9.97 -1.10 9.26
N LEU A 125 8.68 -1.41 9.18
CA LEU A 125 8.15 -2.73 9.55
C LEU A 125 8.59 -3.80 8.57
N TYR A 126 8.48 -3.57 7.26
CA TYR A 126 8.92 -4.56 6.27
C TYR A 126 10.43 -4.84 6.35
N GLU A 127 11.23 -3.77 6.34
CA GLU A 127 12.70 -3.83 6.36
C GLU A 127 13.26 -4.45 7.65
N SER A 128 12.47 -4.49 8.74
CA SER A 128 12.89 -5.15 9.97
C SER A 128 12.92 -6.68 9.90
N HIS A 129 12.29 -7.29 8.88
CA HIS A 129 12.24 -8.75 8.70
C HIS A 129 12.63 -9.21 7.30
N TYR A 130 12.46 -8.36 6.27
CA TYR A 130 12.70 -8.71 4.87
C TYR A 130 13.51 -7.60 4.17
N PRO A 131 14.44 -7.95 3.27
CA PRO A 131 15.14 -6.94 2.47
C PRO A 131 14.16 -6.24 1.54
N LEU A 132 14.22 -4.90 1.46
CA LEU A 132 13.30 -4.10 0.63
C LEU A 132 13.32 -4.54 -0.84
N GLU A 133 14.48 -4.95 -1.35
CA GLU A 133 14.69 -5.42 -2.72
C GLU A 133 13.85 -6.66 -3.06
N SER A 134 13.42 -7.43 -2.04
CA SER A 134 12.57 -8.60 -2.23
C SER A 134 11.09 -8.26 -2.40
N LEU A 135 10.67 -7.03 -2.10
CA LEU A 135 9.28 -6.60 -2.14
C LEU A 135 8.75 -6.55 -3.58
N LYS A 136 7.64 -7.26 -3.83
CA LYS A 136 6.99 -7.35 -5.14
C LYS A 136 5.68 -6.58 -5.21
N CYS A 137 4.94 -6.48 -4.10
CA CYS A 137 3.69 -5.72 -4.08
C CYS A 137 3.28 -5.25 -2.68
N VAL A 138 2.42 -4.24 -2.66
CA VAL A 138 1.71 -3.76 -1.46
C VAL A 138 0.21 -3.96 -1.68
N ILE A 139 -0.46 -4.59 -0.72
CA ILE A 139 -1.89 -4.84 -0.75
C ILE A 139 -2.55 -4.02 0.36
N VAL A 140 -3.43 -3.09 0.02
CA VAL A 140 -4.24 -2.35 1.00
C VAL A 140 -5.61 -3.01 1.09
N THR A 141 -5.98 -3.49 2.27
CA THR A 141 -7.15 -4.34 2.44
C THR A 141 -8.35 -3.55 2.97
N THR A 142 -9.56 -4.05 2.70
CA THR A 142 -10.82 -3.57 3.29
C THR A 142 -10.96 -2.04 3.26
N ILE A 143 -10.76 -1.44 2.08
CA ILE A 143 -10.77 0.02 1.94
C ILE A 143 -12.15 0.58 2.24
N ILE A 144 -12.21 1.36 3.32
CA ILE A 144 -13.36 2.15 3.75
C ILE A 144 -13.09 3.67 3.70
N GLN A 145 -11.90 4.08 3.25
CA GLN A 145 -11.50 5.49 3.21
C GLN A 145 -12.47 6.29 2.31
N GLY A 146 -13.01 7.38 2.88
CA GLY A 146 -14.19 8.08 2.38
C GLY A 146 -14.04 8.80 1.03
N GLU A 147 -12.84 8.88 0.46
CA GLU A 147 -12.62 9.42 -0.88
C GLU A 147 -12.23 8.32 -1.87
N THR A 148 -11.38 7.38 -1.44
CA THR A 148 -10.84 6.31 -2.27
C THR A 148 -11.92 5.33 -2.69
N ARG A 149 -12.75 4.86 -1.73
CA ARG A 149 -13.78 3.85 -2.03
C ARG A 149 -14.88 4.41 -2.95
N PRO A 150 -15.47 5.60 -2.70
CA PRO A 150 -16.44 6.17 -3.62
C PRO A 150 -15.86 6.44 -5.00
N PHE A 151 -14.65 7.00 -5.08
CA PHE A 151 -13.99 7.26 -6.36
C PHE A 151 -13.81 6.00 -7.21
N ILE A 152 -13.33 4.90 -6.61
CA ILE A 152 -13.19 3.63 -7.34
C ILE A 152 -14.56 3.11 -7.80
N ARG A 153 -15.56 3.12 -6.91
CA ARG A 153 -16.89 2.59 -7.24
C ARG A 153 -17.60 3.41 -8.32
N GLU A 154 -17.66 4.71 -8.14
CA GLU A 154 -18.54 5.60 -8.90
C GLU A 154 -17.84 6.11 -10.16
N ASP A 155 -16.58 6.53 -10.05
CA ASP A 155 -15.86 7.16 -11.16
C ASP A 155 -15.04 6.15 -11.98
N ILE A 156 -14.29 5.25 -11.34
CA ILE A 156 -13.49 4.25 -12.07
C ILE A 156 -14.40 3.19 -12.68
N TYR A 157 -15.18 2.49 -11.85
CA TYR A 157 -16.04 1.41 -12.30
C TYR A 157 -17.29 1.93 -13.03
N GLY A 158 -17.96 2.93 -12.46
CA GLY A 158 -19.17 3.50 -13.04
C GLY A 158 -18.95 4.10 -14.43
N SER A 159 -17.85 4.84 -14.66
CA SER A 159 -17.55 5.39 -16.00
C SER A 159 -17.23 4.33 -17.06
N ARG A 160 -16.88 3.12 -16.63
CA ARG A 160 -16.59 1.97 -17.51
C ARG A 160 -17.79 1.02 -17.66
N GLY A 161 -18.92 1.30 -17.00
CA GLY A 161 -20.08 0.41 -16.97
C GLY A 161 -19.79 -0.92 -16.28
N LEU A 162 -18.78 -0.98 -15.41
CA LEU A 162 -18.37 -2.19 -14.70
C LEU A 162 -19.25 -2.40 -13.47
N ARG A 163 -19.58 -3.66 -13.18
CA ARG A 163 -20.26 -4.03 -11.95
C ARG A 163 -19.34 -3.83 -10.74
N PHE A 164 -19.89 -3.32 -9.65
CA PHE A 164 -19.19 -3.20 -8.37
C PHE A 164 -19.95 -3.99 -7.28
N PRO A 165 -19.33 -5.00 -6.63
CA PRO A 165 -17.99 -5.55 -6.91
C PRO A 165 -17.94 -6.28 -8.27
N PRO A 166 -16.77 -6.31 -8.94
CA PRO A 166 -16.58 -7.12 -10.13
C PRO A 166 -16.53 -8.61 -9.76
N LYS A 167 -16.76 -9.48 -10.75
CA LYS A 167 -16.57 -10.93 -10.59
C LYS A 167 -15.08 -11.30 -10.51
N GLU A 168 -14.27 -10.65 -11.33
CA GLU A 168 -12.83 -10.89 -11.45
C GLU A 168 -12.04 -9.63 -11.06
N PRO A 169 -10.78 -9.77 -10.61
CA PRO A 169 -9.88 -8.64 -10.42
C PRO A 169 -9.82 -7.74 -11.67
N GLN A 170 -9.78 -6.42 -11.47
CA GLN A 170 -9.59 -5.46 -12.56
C GLN A 170 -8.21 -4.81 -12.43
N THR A 171 -7.48 -4.77 -13.55
CA THR A 171 -6.12 -4.23 -13.63
C THR A 171 -6.11 -2.88 -14.32
N TRP A 172 -5.38 -1.94 -13.74
CA TRP A 172 -5.19 -0.58 -14.24
C TRP A 172 -3.69 -0.36 -14.47
N GLU A 173 -3.29 -0.27 -15.73
CA GLU A 173 -1.88 -0.14 -16.13
C GLU A 173 -1.44 1.34 -16.17
N SER A 174 -0.20 1.61 -15.78
CA SER A 174 0.45 2.91 -15.95
C SER A 174 0.72 3.20 -17.45
N PRO A 175 0.51 4.43 -17.96
CA PRO A 175 0.02 5.64 -17.28
C PRO A 175 -1.46 5.94 -17.60
N SER A 176 -2.38 4.96 -17.48
CA SER A 176 -3.81 5.21 -17.77
C SER A 176 -4.43 6.28 -16.84
N PRO A 177 -5.46 7.01 -17.28
CA PRO A 177 -6.21 7.93 -16.42
C PRO A 177 -6.75 7.25 -15.16
N GLU A 178 -7.22 6.00 -15.26
CA GLU A 178 -7.69 5.23 -14.11
C GLU A 178 -6.56 4.92 -13.12
N PHE A 179 -5.39 4.50 -13.63
CA PHE A 179 -4.21 4.27 -12.81
C PHE A 179 -3.79 5.55 -12.05
N CYS A 180 -3.61 6.66 -12.77
CA CYS A 180 -3.23 7.94 -12.15
C CYS A 180 -4.34 8.44 -11.21
N GLY A 181 -5.60 8.25 -11.55
CA GLY A 181 -6.74 8.55 -10.67
C GLY A 181 -6.65 7.78 -9.35
N ILE A 182 -6.46 6.46 -9.39
CA ILE A 182 -6.36 5.62 -8.19
C ILE A 182 -5.12 5.97 -7.37
N LEU A 183 -3.97 6.15 -8.03
CA LEU A 183 -2.72 6.54 -7.38
C LEU A 183 -2.82 7.89 -6.67
N GLY A 184 -3.61 8.82 -7.21
CA GLY A 184 -3.86 10.14 -6.61
C GLY A 184 -4.83 10.15 -5.43
N THR A 185 -5.51 9.05 -5.12
CA THR A 185 -6.39 8.94 -3.94
C THR A 185 -5.60 8.95 -2.63
N PRO A 186 -6.21 9.24 -1.46
CA PRO A 186 -5.53 9.16 -0.17
C PRO A 186 -4.79 7.82 0.09
N ILE A 187 -5.36 6.68 -0.33
CA ILE A 187 -4.67 5.38 -0.22
C ILE A 187 -3.53 5.25 -1.23
N GLY A 188 -3.76 5.60 -2.49
CA GLY A 188 -2.71 5.58 -3.52
C GLY A 188 -1.49 6.43 -3.14
N LYS A 189 -1.72 7.62 -2.55
CA LYS A 189 -0.66 8.48 -2.02
C LYS A 189 0.19 7.81 -0.96
N VAL A 190 -0.41 7.03 -0.05
CA VAL A 190 0.35 6.33 1.00
C VAL A 190 1.31 5.33 0.37
N VAL A 191 0.85 4.55 -0.61
CA VAL A 191 1.69 3.54 -1.27
C VAL A 191 2.75 4.18 -2.17
N ALA A 192 2.40 5.23 -2.93
CA ALA A 192 3.38 5.98 -3.73
C ALA A 192 4.44 6.66 -2.85
N ALA A 193 4.03 7.28 -1.74
CA ALA A 193 4.94 7.86 -0.78
C ALA A 193 5.84 6.82 -0.11
N PHE A 194 5.33 5.60 0.10
CA PHE A 194 6.15 4.48 0.56
C PHE A 194 7.24 4.11 -0.44
N VAL A 195 6.90 3.92 -1.73
CA VAL A 195 7.90 3.63 -2.76
C VAL A 195 8.97 4.72 -2.81
N LEU A 196 8.55 5.99 -2.82
CA LEU A 196 9.48 7.13 -2.85
C LEU A 196 10.34 7.23 -1.58
N CYS A 197 9.78 7.05 -0.38
CA CYS A 197 10.56 7.17 0.84
C CYS A 197 11.43 5.93 1.14
N ALA A 198 11.10 4.77 0.59
CA ALA A 198 11.91 3.56 0.71
C ALA A 198 13.09 3.59 -0.27
N TYR A 199 12.82 3.80 -1.56
CA TYR A 199 13.79 3.62 -2.64
C TYR A 199 14.39 4.92 -3.15
N GLY A 200 13.65 6.04 -3.09
CA GLY A 200 13.98 7.28 -3.78
C GLY A 200 13.38 7.35 -5.19
N GLN A 201 13.60 8.49 -5.86
CA GLN A 201 13.10 8.71 -7.22
C GLN A 201 13.86 7.87 -8.26
N GLY A 202 13.14 7.33 -9.25
CA GLY A 202 13.74 6.63 -10.39
C GLY A 202 14.39 5.29 -10.04
N VAL A 203 14.05 4.68 -8.90
CA VAL A 203 14.61 3.39 -8.45
C VAL A 203 13.58 2.26 -8.59
N LYS A 204 12.39 2.47 -8.02
CA LYS A 204 11.26 1.55 -8.13
C LYS A 204 10.03 2.32 -8.60
N ARG A 205 9.14 1.65 -9.33
CA ARG A 205 7.86 2.20 -9.76
C ARG A 205 6.71 1.24 -9.48
N ILE A 206 5.50 1.79 -9.60
CA ILE A 206 4.25 1.03 -9.60
C ILE A 206 3.78 0.95 -11.06
N PRO A 207 3.91 -0.21 -11.74
CA PRO A 207 3.50 -0.32 -13.14
C PRO A 207 2.00 -0.57 -13.27
N ARG A 208 1.38 -1.22 -12.27
CA ARG A 208 -0.03 -1.58 -12.28
C ARG A 208 -0.66 -1.55 -10.91
N ILE A 209 -1.96 -1.27 -10.90
CA ILE A 209 -2.82 -1.36 -9.72
C ILE A 209 -3.95 -2.34 -10.03
N VAL A 210 -4.15 -3.31 -9.14
CA VAL A 210 -5.24 -4.29 -9.25
C VAL A 210 -6.28 -4.01 -8.16
N THR A 211 -7.53 -3.81 -8.59
CA THR A 211 -8.69 -3.74 -7.69
C THR A 211 -9.38 -5.10 -7.64
N PHE A 212 -9.63 -5.64 -6.45
CA PHE A 212 -10.30 -6.93 -6.26
C PHE A 212 -11.11 -6.93 -4.96
N HIS A 213 -11.96 -7.94 -4.77
CA HIS A 213 -12.85 -8.03 -3.61
C HIS A 213 -12.76 -9.38 -2.91
N THR A 214 -12.80 -9.36 -1.58
CA THR A 214 -13.02 -10.54 -0.76
C THR A 214 -14.52 -10.85 -0.67
N SER A 215 -14.86 -12.04 -0.19
CA SER A 215 -16.21 -12.61 -0.05
C SER A 215 -17.21 -11.69 0.66
N MET A 216 -16.76 -10.82 1.58
CA MET A 216 -17.59 -9.79 2.22
C MET A 216 -17.69 -8.46 1.45
N ALA A 217 -17.37 -8.46 0.15
CA ALA A 217 -17.31 -7.25 -0.69
C ALA A 217 -16.40 -6.14 -0.13
N GLY A 218 -15.34 -6.53 0.59
CA GLY A 218 -14.26 -5.64 0.98
C GLY A 218 -13.44 -5.28 -0.26
N LEU A 219 -13.37 -3.99 -0.62
CA LEU A 219 -12.54 -3.51 -1.72
C LEU A 219 -11.07 -3.56 -1.29
N ASN A 220 -10.23 -4.22 -2.08
CA ASN A 220 -8.79 -4.29 -1.87
C ASN A 220 -8.06 -3.73 -3.08
N LEU A 221 -6.88 -3.16 -2.84
CA LEU A 221 -5.97 -2.67 -3.88
C LEU A 221 -4.63 -3.38 -3.75
N ARG A 222 -4.13 -3.95 -4.83
CA ARG A 222 -2.76 -4.45 -4.95
C ARG A 222 -1.98 -3.52 -5.86
N PHE A 223 -0.85 -3.01 -5.38
CA PHE A 223 0.09 -2.18 -6.11
C PHE A 223 1.34 -3.03 -6.36
N ASP A 224 1.63 -3.32 -7.63
CA ASP A 224 2.86 -4.01 -7.99
C ASP A 224 4.05 -3.07 -7.88
N ILE A 225 5.23 -3.61 -7.63
CA ILE A 225 6.48 -2.86 -7.54
C ILE A 225 7.52 -3.53 -8.43
N GLU A 226 8.18 -2.75 -9.27
CA GLU A 226 9.28 -3.21 -10.13
C GLU A 226 10.38 -2.13 -10.23
N ASP A 227 11.54 -2.51 -10.76
CA ASP A 227 12.61 -1.58 -11.10
C ASP A 227 12.22 -0.64 -12.24
N VAL A 228 12.80 0.56 -12.24
CA VAL A 228 12.67 1.57 -13.30
C VAL A 228 13.70 1.33 -14.40
#